data_AF-A0A285VIR7-F1
#
_entry.id   AF-A0A285VIR7-F1
#
_cell.length_a   1.000
_cell.length_b   1.000
_cell.length_c   1.000
_cell.angle_alpha   90.00
_cell.angle_beta   90.00
_cell.angle_gamma   90.00
#
_symmetry.space_group_name_H-M   'P 1'
#
loop_
_entity.id
_entity.type
_entity.pdbx_description
1 polymer ?
#
loop_
_entity_poly.entity_id
_entity_poly.type
_entity_poly.pdbx_seq_one_letter_code
_entity_poly.pdbx_strand_id
1 'polypeptide(L)'
;MRTTRARTITSTLVAGLLLVPATAAVAAAGTDAGAQRAEGSFVASVDFPTLQARDVRGNKCEFTVEGTLTFSGDVVGEAVGTTTAVIFAPCDDALASPPGTSFDVFRFEGVFSGEVLGDPTSGALSYAGVTRVGGAIDATVILDGDDGARAVVRADAQVAVGGTYSGVARRS
;
A
#
# COMPACT_ATOMS: atom_id res chain seq x y z
N MET A 1 36.88 -14.96 83.38
CA MET A 1 38.30 -14.62 83.20
C MET A 1 38.38 -13.54 82.12
N ARG A 2 38.92 -12.36 82.44
CA ARG A 2 39.06 -11.20 81.54
C ARG A 2 40.33 -11.31 80.70
N THR A 3 40.30 -10.82 79.47
CA THR A 3 41.41 -10.24 78.64
C THR A 3 40.74 -9.76 77.34
N THR A 4 40.54 -8.49 76.98
CA THR A 4 41.27 -7.21 77.02
C THR A 4 42.21 -6.98 75.82
N ARG A 5 41.76 -6.07 74.93
CA ARG A 5 42.48 -5.19 73.94
C ARG A 5 43.00 -5.87 72.66
N ALA A 6 43.05 -5.24 71.48
CA ALA A 6 43.34 -3.83 71.19
C ALA A 6 42.73 -3.28 69.87
N ARG A 7 42.58 -1.95 69.83
CA ARG A 7 42.30 -1.07 68.68
C ARG A 7 43.50 -0.97 67.73
N THR A 8 43.28 -0.60 66.45
CA THR A 8 44.02 0.40 65.61
C THR A 8 43.28 0.47 64.24
N ILE A 9 42.50 1.50 63.91
CA ILE A 9 42.82 2.81 63.24
C ILE A 9 43.14 2.68 61.73
N THR A 10 42.14 3.07 60.93
CA THR A 10 42.18 4.06 59.81
C THR A 10 43.12 3.85 58.61
N SER A 11 42.56 3.77 57.40
CA SER A 11 42.77 4.79 56.36
C SER A 11 41.99 4.51 55.07
N THR A 12 41.29 5.55 54.64
CA THR A 12 40.58 5.81 53.39
C THR A 12 41.50 5.79 52.17
N LEU A 13 41.06 5.21 51.04
CA LEU A 13 41.57 5.56 49.69
C LEU A 13 40.41 5.38 48.68
N VAL A 14 39.73 6.47 48.34
CA VAL A 14 39.78 7.22 47.06
C VAL A 14 39.00 6.55 45.91
N ALA A 15 37.89 7.22 45.59
CA ALA A 15 37.05 7.05 44.42
C ALA A 15 37.77 7.45 43.13
N GLY A 16 37.41 6.80 42.02
CA GLY A 16 37.87 7.21 40.69
C GLY A 16 37.53 6.20 39.59
N LEU A 17 36.27 5.76 39.46
CA LEU A 17 35.82 5.16 38.20
C LEU A 17 35.35 6.28 37.27
N LEU A 18 36.22 6.63 36.32
CA LEU A 18 35.87 7.45 35.16
C LEU A 18 34.86 6.67 34.29
N LEU A 19 33.58 6.99 34.44
CA LEU A 19 32.53 6.63 33.50
C LEU A 19 32.80 7.36 32.19
N VAL A 20 33.35 6.64 31.21
CA VAL A 20 33.43 7.07 29.82
C VAL A 20 32.00 7.17 29.29
N PRO A 21 31.52 8.33 28.81
CA PRO A 21 30.29 8.36 28.04
C PRO A 21 30.64 7.75 26.67
N ALA A 22 30.38 6.46 26.50
CA ALA A 22 30.25 5.90 25.17
C ALA A 22 28.95 6.46 24.59
N THR A 23 29.03 7.66 24.02
CA THR A 23 28.07 8.15 23.04
C THR A 23 28.11 7.18 21.86
N ALA A 24 27.33 6.11 21.97
CA ALA A 24 26.96 5.28 20.84
C ALA A 24 26.16 6.19 19.91
N ALA A 25 26.88 6.82 18.98
CA ALA A 25 26.28 7.36 17.78
C ALA A 25 25.62 6.17 17.08
N VAL A 26 24.32 6.02 17.29
CA VAL A 26 23.49 5.17 16.46
C VAL A 26 23.54 5.84 15.09
N ALA A 27 24.50 5.42 14.27
CA ALA A 27 24.48 5.70 12.85
C ALA A 27 23.16 5.12 12.36
N ALA A 28 22.19 6.00 12.10
CA ALA A 28 21.05 5.66 11.28
C ALA A 28 21.64 5.22 9.96
N ALA A 29 21.75 3.91 9.78
CA ALA A 29 22.03 3.32 8.50
C ALA A 29 20.84 3.72 7.63
N GLY A 30 21.01 4.81 6.88
CA GLY A 30 20.24 5.06 5.67
C GLY A 30 20.57 3.92 4.73
N THR A 31 19.91 2.78 4.93
CA THR A 31 19.80 1.78 3.90
C THR A 31 18.95 2.44 2.84
N ASP A 32 19.62 2.92 1.80
CA ASP A 32 19.05 3.08 0.47
C ASP A 32 18.55 1.68 0.07
N ALA A 33 17.37 1.35 0.58
CA ALA A 33 16.80 0.03 0.54
C ALA A 33 16.22 -0.10 -0.86
N GLY A 34 17.05 -0.58 -1.78
CA GLY A 34 16.62 -0.96 -3.13
C GLY A 34 15.36 -1.83 -3.07
N ALA A 35 14.67 -1.94 -4.21
CA ALA A 35 13.34 -2.56 -4.31
C ALA A 35 13.17 -3.80 -3.40
N GLN A 36 12.21 -3.70 -2.48
CA GLN A 36 11.85 -4.72 -1.50
C GLN A 36 10.57 -5.42 -1.94
N ARG A 37 10.37 -6.67 -1.48
CA ARG A 37 9.08 -7.35 -1.65
C ARG A 37 8.00 -6.58 -0.89
N ALA A 38 6.84 -6.43 -1.51
CA ALA A 38 5.68 -5.76 -0.94
C ALA A 38 4.43 -6.62 -1.09
N GLU A 39 3.65 -6.73 -0.02
CA GLU A 39 2.41 -7.52 0.04
C GLU A 39 1.33 -6.81 0.87
N GLY A 40 0.08 -7.11 0.57
CA GLY A 40 -1.03 -6.59 1.34
C GLY A 40 -2.39 -6.84 0.71
N SER A 41 -3.37 -6.05 1.14
CA SER A 41 -4.74 -6.10 0.63
C SER A 41 -5.30 -4.71 0.36
N PHE A 42 -6.31 -4.66 -0.49
CA PHE A 42 -7.06 -3.44 -0.75
C PHE A 42 -8.55 -3.71 -0.88
N VAL A 43 -9.35 -2.69 -0.56
CA VAL A 43 -10.80 -2.67 -0.79
C VAL A 43 -11.10 -1.67 -1.90
N ALA A 44 -12.03 -2.01 -2.78
CA ALA A 44 -12.50 -1.13 -3.83
C ALA A 44 -13.92 -0.64 -3.51
N SER A 45 -14.09 0.68 -3.41
CA SER A 45 -15.39 1.35 -3.30
C SER A 45 -15.73 2.05 -4.61
N VAL A 46 -16.95 1.86 -5.09
CA VAL A 46 -17.44 2.43 -6.36
C VAL A 46 -18.58 3.40 -6.06
N ASP A 47 -18.48 4.63 -6.57
CA ASP A 47 -19.51 5.64 -6.44
C ASP A 47 -20.51 5.54 -7.61
N PHE A 48 -21.45 4.60 -7.52
CA PHE A 48 -22.45 4.34 -8.57
C PHE A 48 -23.24 5.58 -9.05
N PRO A 49 -23.60 6.56 -8.21
CA PRO A 49 -24.14 7.85 -8.66
C PRO A 49 -23.34 8.55 -9.77
N THR A 50 -22.04 8.33 -9.86
CA THR A 50 -21.16 8.93 -10.88
C THR A 50 -21.08 8.10 -12.17
N LEU A 51 -21.70 6.92 -12.20
CA LEU A 51 -21.62 6.00 -13.32
C LEU A 51 -22.18 6.61 -14.60
N GLN A 52 -21.35 6.65 -15.63
CA GLN A 52 -21.73 6.97 -17.00
C GLN A 52 -21.51 5.75 -17.87
N ALA A 53 -22.50 5.44 -18.71
CA ALA A 53 -22.43 4.37 -19.68
C ALA A 53 -22.55 4.94 -21.09
N ARG A 54 -21.71 4.45 -22.00
CA ARG A 54 -21.73 4.83 -23.43
C ARG A 54 -21.56 3.61 -24.31
N ASP A 55 -22.43 3.48 -25.31
CA ASP A 55 -22.24 2.49 -26.37
C ASP A 55 -20.93 2.74 -27.11
N VAL A 56 -20.18 1.66 -27.31
CA VAL A 56 -18.98 1.66 -28.16
C VAL A 56 -19.12 0.57 -29.22
N ARG A 57 -18.36 0.69 -30.32
CA ARG A 57 -18.53 -0.18 -31.49
C ARG A 57 -18.39 -1.67 -31.13
N GLY A 58 -19.28 -2.48 -31.72
CA GLY A 58 -19.20 -3.94 -31.65
C GLY A 58 -19.86 -4.56 -30.42
N ASN A 59 -21.03 -4.08 -30.02
CA ASN A 59 -21.82 -4.59 -28.88
C ASN A 59 -21.03 -4.57 -27.57
N LYS A 60 -20.43 -3.42 -27.29
CA LYS A 60 -19.63 -3.17 -26.10
C LYS A 60 -20.14 -1.91 -25.42
N CYS A 61 -20.02 -1.86 -24.11
CA CYS A 61 -20.37 -0.70 -23.32
C CYS A 61 -19.14 -0.19 -22.59
N GLU A 62 -18.89 1.12 -22.67
CA GLU A 62 -17.88 1.77 -21.85
C GLU A 62 -18.55 2.33 -20.59
N PHE A 63 -18.07 1.91 -19.42
CA PHE A 63 -18.42 2.49 -18.14
C PHE A 63 -17.30 3.44 -17.68
N THR A 64 -17.69 4.60 -17.17
CA THR A 64 -16.80 5.51 -16.43
C THR A 64 -17.44 5.80 -15.08
N VAL A 65 -16.69 5.60 -14.00
CA VAL A 65 -17.20 5.74 -12.63
C VAL A 65 -16.10 6.17 -11.67
N GLU A 66 -16.42 7.02 -10.71
CA GLU A 66 -15.52 7.41 -9.64
C GLU A 66 -15.46 6.33 -8.55
N GLY A 67 -14.34 6.28 -7.83
CA GLY A 67 -14.15 5.31 -6.77
C GLY A 67 -12.92 5.56 -5.93
N THR A 68 -12.77 4.71 -4.92
CA THR A 68 -11.64 4.74 -3.99
C THR A 68 -11.07 3.34 -3.80
N LEU A 69 -9.75 3.24 -3.86
CA LEU A 69 -9.01 2.05 -3.47
C LEU A 69 -8.35 2.31 -2.12
N THR A 70 -8.71 1.54 -1.09
CA THR A 70 -8.11 1.65 0.25
C THR A 70 -7.16 0.50 0.47
N PHE A 71 -5.87 0.79 0.63
CA PHE A 71 -4.77 -0.16 0.77
C PHE A 71 -4.36 -0.39 2.23
N SER A 72 -3.85 -1.59 2.49
CA SER A 72 -3.33 -2.06 3.77
C SER A 72 -2.16 -3.04 3.52
N GLY A 73 -1.22 -3.15 4.46
CA GLY A 73 -0.01 -3.98 4.33
C GLY A 73 1.25 -3.13 4.17
N ASP A 74 2.09 -3.47 3.20
CA ASP A 74 3.31 -2.71 2.89
C ASP A 74 3.03 -1.39 2.16
N VAL A 75 1.88 -1.27 1.51
CA VAL A 75 1.30 -0.02 1.02
C VAL A 75 0.03 0.25 1.83
N VAL A 76 -0.04 1.41 2.48
CA VAL A 76 -1.16 1.79 3.36
C VAL A 76 -1.66 3.16 2.92
N GLY A 77 -2.95 3.32 2.71
CA GLY A 77 -3.52 4.62 2.33
C GLY A 77 -4.67 4.48 1.35
N GLU A 78 -4.99 5.56 0.68
CA GLU A 78 -6.15 5.61 -0.22
C GLU A 78 -5.76 6.22 -1.56
N ALA A 79 -6.33 5.68 -2.64
CA ALA A 79 -6.30 6.29 -3.96
C ALA A 79 -7.72 6.63 -4.40
N VAL A 80 -7.97 7.92 -4.65
CA VAL A 80 -9.25 8.41 -5.18
C VAL A 80 -9.07 8.71 -6.66
N GLY A 81 -10.01 8.25 -7.49
CA GLY A 81 -9.86 8.37 -8.93
C GLY A 81 -11.04 7.86 -9.74
N THR A 82 -10.79 7.65 -11.02
CA THR A 82 -11.80 7.25 -12.00
C THR A 82 -11.44 5.92 -12.61
N THR A 83 -12.41 5.00 -12.68
CA THR A 83 -12.33 3.75 -13.45
C THR A 83 -13.01 3.93 -14.79
N THR A 84 -12.32 3.55 -15.87
CA THR A 84 -12.92 3.30 -17.18
C THR A 84 -12.86 1.81 -17.47
N ALA A 85 -14.00 1.20 -17.79
CA ALA A 85 -14.11 -0.21 -18.13
C ALA A 85 -14.82 -0.39 -19.47
N VAL A 86 -14.30 -1.26 -20.34
CA VAL A 86 -14.96 -1.66 -21.58
C VAL A 86 -15.53 -3.06 -21.38
N ILE A 87 -16.84 -3.12 -21.21
CA ILE A 87 -17.63 -4.32 -20.99
C ILE A 87 -18.00 -4.93 -22.34
N PHE A 88 -17.78 -6.23 -22.48
CA PHE A 88 -18.06 -6.95 -23.72
C PHE A 88 -19.52 -7.43 -23.79
N ALA A 89 -20.44 -6.47 -23.64
CA ALA A 89 -21.88 -6.63 -23.76
C ALA A 89 -22.55 -5.31 -24.21
N PRO A 90 -23.77 -5.34 -24.77
CA PRO A 90 -24.58 -4.15 -25.01
C PRO A 90 -24.80 -3.34 -23.73
N CYS A 91 -24.96 -2.01 -23.83
CA CYS A 91 -25.12 -1.18 -22.63
C CYS A 91 -26.37 -1.50 -21.80
N ASP A 92 -27.50 -1.80 -22.44
CA ASP A 92 -28.73 -2.17 -21.73
C ASP A 92 -28.52 -3.44 -20.88
N ASP A 93 -27.84 -4.44 -21.44
CA ASP A 93 -27.52 -5.69 -20.72
C ASP A 93 -26.49 -5.45 -19.61
N ALA A 94 -25.46 -4.64 -19.87
CA ALA A 94 -24.41 -4.33 -18.91
C ALA A 94 -24.95 -3.55 -17.70
N LEU A 95 -25.87 -2.60 -17.92
CA LEU A 95 -26.49 -1.80 -16.87
C LEU A 95 -27.49 -2.59 -16.02
N ALA A 96 -28.17 -3.57 -16.63
CA ALA A 96 -29.13 -4.42 -15.94
C ALA A 96 -28.48 -5.57 -15.15
N SER A 97 -27.19 -5.84 -15.37
CA SER A 97 -26.48 -6.98 -14.81
C SER A 97 -25.55 -6.59 -13.65
N PRO A 98 -25.37 -7.47 -12.64
CA PRO A 98 -24.35 -7.26 -11.62
C PRO A 98 -22.93 -7.16 -12.21
N PRO A 99 -22.01 -6.41 -11.58
CA PRO A 99 -20.59 -6.38 -11.98
C PRO A 99 -19.98 -7.79 -12.08
N GLY A 100 -19.14 -8.02 -13.09
CA GLY A 100 -18.51 -9.33 -13.34
C GLY A 100 -19.37 -10.35 -14.07
N THR A 101 -20.60 -10.00 -14.47
CA THR A 101 -21.46 -10.85 -15.32
C THR A 101 -20.82 -11.09 -16.69
N SER A 102 -20.22 -10.03 -17.26
CA SER A 102 -19.54 -10.07 -18.55
C SER A 102 -18.04 -9.87 -18.37
N PHE A 103 -17.27 -10.29 -19.36
CA PHE A 103 -15.85 -9.96 -19.45
C PHE A 103 -15.66 -8.45 -19.69
N ASP A 104 -14.68 -7.85 -19.03
CA ASP A 104 -14.28 -6.47 -19.29
C ASP A 104 -12.76 -6.28 -19.17
N VAL A 105 -12.29 -5.21 -19.81
CA VAL A 105 -10.95 -4.65 -19.60
C VAL A 105 -11.11 -3.29 -18.94
N PHE A 106 -10.31 -2.99 -17.93
CA PHE A 106 -10.48 -1.75 -17.18
C PHE A 106 -9.15 -1.10 -16.86
N ARG A 107 -9.25 0.19 -16.54
CA ARG A 107 -8.18 1.01 -15.98
C ARG A 107 -8.77 1.99 -14.99
N PHE A 108 -8.20 2.04 -13.80
CA PHE A 108 -8.36 3.09 -12.81
C PHE A 108 -7.13 3.99 -12.84
N GLU A 109 -7.37 5.29 -12.79
CA GLU A 109 -6.34 6.32 -12.62
C GLU A 109 -6.78 7.23 -11.47
N GLY A 110 -5.88 7.44 -10.50
CA GLY A 110 -6.19 8.23 -9.31
C GLY A 110 -4.95 8.80 -8.64
N VAL A 111 -5.19 9.53 -7.57
CA VAL A 111 -4.15 10.10 -6.71
C VAL A 111 -4.13 9.32 -5.40
N PHE A 112 -2.98 8.74 -5.09
CA PHE A 112 -2.72 8.06 -3.83
C PHE A 112 -2.20 9.03 -2.77
N SER A 113 -2.63 8.83 -1.53
CA SER A 113 -2.09 9.47 -0.34
C SER A 113 -1.96 8.42 0.76
N GLY A 114 -0.76 8.25 1.30
CA GLY A 114 -0.50 7.24 2.32
C GLY A 114 0.98 7.00 2.58
N GLU A 115 1.33 5.74 2.75
CA GLU A 115 2.67 5.26 3.08
C GLU A 115 3.06 4.09 2.17
N VAL A 116 4.34 4.04 1.80
CA VAL A 116 4.98 2.91 1.13
C VAL A 116 6.13 2.43 1.98
N LEU A 117 6.05 1.18 2.43
CA LEU A 117 7.04 0.56 3.32
C LEU A 117 7.27 1.40 4.59
N GLY A 118 6.23 2.10 5.07
CA GLY A 118 6.24 2.97 6.25
C GLY A 118 6.65 4.42 6.01
N ASP A 119 7.06 4.79 4.80
CA ASP A 119 7.44 6.18 4.47
C ASP A 119 6.25 6.90 3.83
N PRO A 120 5.87 8.10 4.32
CA PRO A 120 4.78 8.87 3.75
C PRO A 120 5.04 9.24 2.28
N THR A 121 4.06 9.02 1.42
CA THR A 121 4.12 9.38 0.00
C THR A 121 2.75 9.78 -0.53
N SER A 122 2.76 10.58 -1.59
CA SER A 122 1.61 10.89 -2.42
C SER A 122 2.05 10.79 -3.88
N GLY A 123 1.12 10.46 -4.77
CA GLY A 123 1.44 10.45 -6.20
C GLY A 123 0.38 9.78 -7.06
N ALA A 124 0.72 9.55 -8.31
CA ALA A 124 -0.17 8.91 -9.25
C ALA A 124 -0.27 7.40 -8.95
N LEU A 125 -1.49 6.87 -9.05
CA LEU A 125 -1.76 5.44 -9.02
C LEU A 125 -2.52 5.01 -10.27
N SER A 126 -2.01 3.99 -10.93
CA SER A 126 -2.68 3.30 -12.03
C SER A 126 -2.99 1.86 -11.63
N TYR A 127 -4.22 1.42 -11.87
CA TYR A 127 -4.66 0.05 -11.63
C TYR A 127 -5.39 -0.46 -12.86
N ALA A 128 -4.80 -1.40 -13.59
CA ALA A 128 -5.33 -1.85 -14.88
C ALA A 128 -5.27 -3.36 -15.02
N GLY A 129 -6.27 -3.93 -15.68
CA GLY A 129 -6.36 -5.36 -15.84
C GLY A 129 -7.60 -5.82 -16.58
N VAL A 130 -7.98 -7.05 -16.30
CA VAL A 130 -9.14 -7.70 -16.89
C VAL A 130 -10.04 -8.28 -15.81
N THR A 131 -11.34 -8.16 -16.00
CA THR A 131 -12.35 -8.85 -15.19
C THR A 131 -12.87 -10.04 -15.99
N ARG A 132 -12.76 -11.24 -15.42
CA ARG A 132 -13.33 -12.46 -16.01
C ARG A 132 -14.80 -12.59 -15.64
N VAL A 133 -15.54 -13.38 -16.42
CA VAL A 133 -16.90 -13.80 -16.04
C VAL A 133 -16.86 -14.45 -14.66
N GLY A 134 -17.76 -14.01 -13.76
CA GLY A 134 -17.73 -14.34 -12.33
C GLY A 134 -17.04 -13.26 -11.47
N GLY A 135 -16.45 -12.24 -12.10
CA GLY A 135 -15.92 -11.04 -11.44
C GLY A 135 -14.50 -11.16 -10.87
N ALA A 136 -13.80 -12.27 -11.13
CA ALA A 136 -12.40 -12.40 -10.76
C ALA A 136 -11.52 -11.47 -11.62
N ILE A 137 -10.60 -10.76 -10.97
CA ILE A 137 -9.72 -9.77 -11.59
C ILE A 137 -8.27 -10.24 -11.54
N ASP A 138 -7.59 -10.06 -12.66
CA ASP A 138 -6.12 -10.13 -12.80
C ASP A 138 -5.63 -8.77 -13.29
N ALA A 139 -4.82 -8.10 -12.47
CA ALA A 139 -4.45 -6.72 -12.70
C ALA A 139 -3.06 -6.37 -12.17
N THR A 140 -2.56 -5.22 -12.60
CA THR A 140 -1.33 -4.60 -12.10
C THR A 140 -1.68 -3.25 -11.49
N VAL A 141 -1.11 -2.97 -10.33
CA VAL A 141 -1.11 -1.65 -9.68
C VAL A 141 0.30 -1.06 -9.79
N ILE A 142 0.36 0.19 -10.25
CA ILE A 142 1.58 0.98 -10.29
C ILE A 142 1.32 2.24 -9.48
N LEU A 143 2.14 2.46 -8.46
CA LEU A 143 2.22 3.70 -7.71
C LEU A 143 3.54 4.38 -8.09
N ASP A 144 3.45 5.61 -8.55
CA ASP A 144 4.59 6.48 -8.79
C ASP A 144 4.46 7.71 -7.86
N GLY A 145 5.18 7.67 -6.73
CA GLY A 145 5.20 8.71 -5.71
C GLY A 145 6.00 9.94 -6.15
N ASP A 146 5.52 11.12 -5.78
CA ASP A 146 6.13 12.42 -6.13
C ASP A 146 7.51 12.61 -5.48
N ASP A 147 7.76 11.90 -4.38
CA ASP A 147 9.01 11.89 -3.63
C ASP A 147 10.03 10.85 -4.15
N GLY A 148 9.66 10.04 -5.15
CA GLY A 148 10.50 8.99 -5.72
C GLY A 148 10.15 7.57 -5.23
N ALA A 149 9.29 7.46 -4.21
CA ALA A 149 8.72 6.18 -3.78
C ALA A 149 7.98 5.52 -4.96
N ARG A 150 8.01 4.18 -5.01
CA ARG A 150 7.38 3.45 -6.12
C ARG A 150 6.91 2.08 -5.68
N ALA A 151 5.76 1.64 -6.16
CA ALA A 151 5.30 0.26 -6.01
C ALA A 151 4.78 -0.28 -7.35
N VAL A 152 5.15 -1.52 -7.67
CA VAL A 152 4.62 -2.27 -8.81
C VAL A 152 4.20 -3.63 -8.29
N VAL A 153 2.88 -3.84 -8.20
CA VAL A 153 2.31 -5.04 -7.59
C VAL A 153 1.26 -5.67 -8.49
N ARG A 154 1.23 -6.99 -8.50
CA ARG A 154 0.15 -7.77 -9.11
C ARG A 154 -0.99 -7.87 -8.11
N ALA A 155 -2.22 -7.67 -8.59
CA ALA A 155 -3.43 -7.78 -7.80
C ALA A 155 -4.26 -8.98 -8.24
N ASP A 156 -4.67 -9.79 -7.27
CA ASP A 156 -5.67 -10.84 -7.41
C ASP A 156 -6.91 -10.39 -6.63
N ALA A 157 -8.01 -10.09 -7.32
CA ALA A 157 -9.13 -9.36 -6.75
C ALA A 157 -10.50 -9.83 -7.25
N GLN A 158 -11.55 -9.30 -6.63
CA GLN A 158 -12.94 -9.45 -7.05
C GLN A 158 -13.52 -8.05 -7.34
N VAL A 159 -14.23 -7.93 -8.46
CA VAL A 159 -14.86 -6.68 -8.90
C VAL A 159 -15.78 -6.08 -7.83
N ALA A 160 -15.67 -4.77 -7.62
CA ALA A 160 -16.40 -3.99 -6.60
C ALA A 160 -16.23 -4.49 -5.15
N VAL A 161 -15.18 -5.28 -4.88
CA VAL A 161 -14.83 -5.76 -3.53
C VAL A 161 -13.40 -5.37 -3.17
N GLY A 162 -12.44 -5.70 -4.04
CA GLY A 162 -11.01 -5.57 -3.75
C GLY A 162 -10.32 -6.93 -3.70
N GLY A 163 -9.13 -6.99 -3.11
CA GLY A 163 -8.31 -8.21 -3.15
C GLY A 163 -6.99 -8.10 -2.43
N THR A 164 -6.06 -8.97 -2.81
CA THR A 164 -4.69 -8.99 -2.31
C THR A 164 -3.72 -8.55 -3.40
N TYR A 165 -2.57 -8.04 -3.00
CA TYR A 165 -1.49 -7.72 -3.92
C TYR A 165 -0.15 -8.29 -3.46
N SER A 166 0.73 -8.54 -4.42
CA SER A 166 2.14 -8.87 -4.16
C SER A 166 3.04 -8.34 -5.28
N GLY A 167 4.25 -7.93 -4.94
CA GLY A 167 5.21 -7.43 -5.91
C GLY A 167 6.40 -6.77 -5.25
N VAL A 168 6.81 -5.63 -5.80
CA VAL A 168 7.96 -4.87 -5.31
C VAL A 168 7.61 -3.42 -5.03
N ALA A 169 8.21 -2.87 -3.98
CA ALA A 169 8.14 -1.45 -3.67
C ALA A 169 9.52 -0.91 -3.27
N ARG A 170 9.69 0.40 -3.39
CA ARG A 170 10.87 1.13 -2.90
C ARG A 170 10.40 2.42 -2.24
N ARG A 171 11.17 2.84 -1.25
CA ARG A 171 11.06 4.16 -0.62
C ARG A 171 11.75 5.22 -1.49
N SER A 172 11.61 6.48 -1.12
CA SER A 172 12.29 7.62 -1.75
C SER A 172 13.79 7.68 -1.46
#